data_AF-A0A2E6KPP4-F1
#
_entry.id   AF-A0A2E6KPP4-F1
#
_cell.length_a   1.000
_cell.length_b   1.000
_cell.length_c   1.000
_cell.angle_alpha   90.00
_cell.angle_beta   90.00
_cell.angle_gamma   90.00
#
_symmetry.space_group_name_H-M   'P 1'
#
loop_
_entity.id
_entity.type
_entity.pdbx_description
1 polymer ?
#
loop_
_entity_poly.entity_id
_entity_poly.type
_entity_poly.pdbx_seq_one_letter_code
_entity_poly.pdbx_strand_id
1 'polypeptide(L)' 'MGAWGIKELLIILIIVALLFGTKKLKGMGKDLGGFLKSFKNAISGNDEKDDDLQDRQKK' A
#
# COMPACT_ATOMS: atom_id res chain seq x y z
N MET A 1 -23.85 -9.10 10.80
CA MET A 1 -22.55 -9.52 11.39
C MET A 1 -21.41 -9.02 10.51
N GLY A 2 -21.09 -7.71 10.46
CA GLY A 2 -20.16 -7.22 9.43
C GLY A 2 -19.30 -6.01 9.76
N ALA A 3 -19.64 -5.24 10.80
CA ALA A 3 -18.90 -4.03 11.16
C ALA A 3 -17.95 -4.21 12.35
N TRP A 4 -17.86 -5.43 12.91
CA TRP A 4 -16.97 -5.71 14.03
C TRP A 4 -15.57 -5.91 13.45
N GLY A 5 -15.35 -6.95 12.62
CA GLY A 5 -14.03 -7.35 12.08
C GLY A 5 -13.11 -6.26 11.52
N ILE A 6 -13.66 -5.17 10.95
CA ILE A 6 -12.84 -4.06 10.44
C ILE A 6 -12.22 -3.23 11.58
N LYS A 7 -12.90 -3.09 12.71
CA LYS A 7 -12.44 -2.31 13.87
C LYS A 7 -11.31 -3.02 14.60
N GLU A 8 -11.41 -4.35 14.83
CA GLU A 8 -10.30 -5.08 15.45
C GLU A 8 -9.05 -5.05 14.56
N LEU A 9 -9.23 -5.19 13.23
CA LEU A 9 -8.11 -5.11 12.29
C LEU A 9 -7.43 -3.74 12.29
N LEU A 10 -8.21 -2.66 12.49
CA LEU A 10 -7.68 -1.30 12.63
C LEU A 10 -6.91 -1.11 13.94
N ILE A 11 -7.38 -1.67 15.05
CA ILE A 11 -6.65 -1.67 16.34
C ILE A 11 -5.31 -2.40 16.19
N ILE A 12 -5.31 -3.57 15.56
CA ILE A 12 -4.09 -4.37 15.35
C ILE A 12 -3.10 -3.61 14.46
N LEU A 13 -3.59 -2.98 13.39
CA LEU A 13 -2.76 -2.16 12.49
C LEU A 13 -2.05 -1.03 13.25
N ILE A 14 -2.75 -0.35 14.16
CA ILE A 14 -2.17 0.73 14.97
C ILE A 14 -1.04 0.19 15.86
N ILE A 15 -1.27 -0.95 16.54
CA ILE A 15 -0.25 -1.57 17.40
C ILE A 15 0.99 -1.95 16.59
N VAL A 16 0.80 -2.60 15.43
CA VAL A 16 1.90 -2.96 14.53
C VAL A 16 2.64 -1.70 14.05
N ALA A 17 1.94 -0.65 13.66
CA ALA A 17 2.55 0.60 13.23
C ALA A 17 3.37 1.29 14.33
N LEU A 18 2.95 1.17 15.59
CA LEU A 18 3.69 1.68 16.75
C LEU A 18 4.93 0.84 17.06
N LEU A 19 4.85 -0.50 16.98
CA LEU A 19 5.97 -1.42 17.24
C LEU A 19 7.07 -1.31 16.19
N PHE A 20 6.69 -1.31 14.92
CA PHE A 20 7.64 -1.26 13.80
C PHE A 20 8.03 0.17 13.42
N GLY A 21 7.24 1.16 13.84
CA GLY A 21 7.36 2.55 13.42
C GLY A 21 6.89 2.78 11.99
N THR A 22 6.23 3.91 11.74
CA THR A 22 5.69 4.27 10.42
C THR A 22 6.76 4.43 9.34
N LYS A 23 8.01 4.72 9.72
CA LYS A 23 9.14 4.89 8.79
C LYS A 23 9.53 3.57 8.09
N LYS A 24 9.49 2.44 8.81
CA LYS A 24 9.77 1.10 8.25
C LYS A 24 8.59 0.62 7.41
N LEU A 25 7.37 0.82 7.89
CA LEU A 25 6.15 0.50 7.15
C LEU A 25 6.02 1.30 5.85
N LYS A 26 6.40 2.58 5.83
CA LYS A 26 6.33 3.41 4.61
C LYS A 26 7.34 2.98 3.55
N GLY A 27 8.56 2.60 3.95
CA GLY A 27 9.57 2.06 3.05
C GLY A 27 9.09 0.75 2.41
N MET A 28 8.76 -0.25 3.23
CA MET A 28 8.29 -1.55 2.75
C MET A 28 6.94 -1.44 2.00
N GLY A 29 6.05 -0.54 2.43
CA GLY A 29 4.76 -0.31 1.79
C GLY A 29 4.87 0.32 0.41
N LYS A 30 5.90 1.13 0.14
CA LYS A 30 6.17 1.65 -1.21
C LYS A 30 6.57 0.52 -2.16
N ASP A 31 7.44 -0.38 -1.70
CA ASP A 31 7.94 -1.51 -2.50
C ASP A 31 6.85 -2.55 -2.74
N LEU A 32 6.12 -2.93 -1.69
CA LEU A 32 4.98 -3.86 -1.76
C LEU A 32 3.80 -3.25 -2.53
N GLY A 33 3.57 -1.94 -2.39
CA GLY A 33 2.51 -1.22 -3.10
C GLY A 33 2.75 -1.14 -4.60
N GLY A 34 4.01 -0.93 -5.03
CA GLY A 34 4.40 -0.99 -6.44
C GLY A 34 4.12 -2.37 -7.05
N PHE A 35 4.55 -3.44 -6.38
CA PHE A 35 4.31 -4.81 -6.82
C PHE A 35 2.81 -5.16 -6.87
N LEU A 36 2.05 -4.77 -5.84
CA LEU A 36 0.62 -5.07 -5.77
C LEU A 36 -0.18 -4.30 -6.82
N LYS A 37 0.25 -3.07 -7.18
CA LYS A 37 -0.32 -2.30 -8.30
C LYS A 37 -0.10 -3.03 -9.62
N SER A 38 1.12 -3.49 -9.91
CA SER A 38 1.42 -4.28 -11.11
C SER A 38 0.64 -5.61 -11.14
N PHE A 39 0.49 -6.28 -10.00
CA PHE A 39 -0.29 -7.51 -9.88
C PHE A 39 -1.78 -7.28 -10.14
N LYS A 40 -2.37 -6.21 -9.58
CA LYS A 40 -3.76 -5.81 -9.84
C LYS A 40 -3.96 -5.50 -11.33
N ASN A 41 -3.04 -4.76 -11.94
CA ASN A 41 -3.15 -4.37 -13.35
C ASN A 41 -3.08 -5.60 -14.27
N ALA A 42 -2.20 -6.57 -13.98
CA ALA A 42 -2.10 -7.83 -14.72
C ALA A 42 -3.37 -8.69 -14.61
N ILE A 43 -4.02 -8.70 -13.44
CA ILE A 43 -5.27 -9.43 -13.22
C ILE A 43 -6.49 -8.73 -13.82
N SER A 44 -6.53 -7.39 -13.77
CA SER A 44 -7.69 -6.61 -14.24
C SER A 44 -7.73 -6.42 -15.75
N GLY A 45 -6.68 -6.80 -16.49
CA GLY A 45 -6.63 -6.74 -17.97
C GLY A 45 -6.77 -5.33 -18.54
N ASN A 46 -6.82 -4.29 -17.69
CA ASN A 46 -6.91 -2.90 -18.08
C ASN A 46 -5.49 -2.35 -18.12
N ASP A 47 -4.98 -2.18 -19.33
CA ASP A 47 -3.64 -1.65 -19.64
C ASP A 47 -3.59 -0.11 -19.40
N GLU A 48 -4.19 0.36 -18.31
CA GLU A 48 -4.09 1.75 -17.87
C GLU A 48 -2.71 1.95 -17.22
N LYS A 49 -1.80 2.41 -18.07
CA LYS A 49 -0.49 2.93 -17.73
C LYS A 49 -0.64 4.18 -16.86
N ASP A 50 -0.71 4.00 -15.54
CA ASP A 50 -0.65 5.13 -14.60
C ASP A 50 0.28 4.82 -13.41
N ASP A 51 1.56 5.18 -13.60
CA ASP A 51 2.30 6.11 -12.74
C ASP A 51 3.80 6.00 -13.02
N ASP A 52 4.26 6.76 -14.01
CA ASP A 52 5.67 7.12 -14.20
C ASP A 52 5.83 8.64 -13.97
N LEU A 53 5.15 9.16 -12.94
CA LEU A 53 5.03 10.60 -12.64
C LEU A 53 5.80 11.09 -11.40
N GLN A 54 6.72 10.29 -10.82
CA GLN A 54 7.50 10.76 -9.67
C GLN A 54 9.03 10.76 -9.82
N ASP A 55 9.58 10.58 -11.02
CA ASP A 55 11.04 10.74 -11.24
C ASP A 55 11.41 11.78 -12.31
N ARG A 56 10.46 12.65 -12.69
CA ARG A 56 10.70 13.84 -13.55
C ARG A 56 10.36 15.18 -12.90
N GLN A 57 10.49 15.31 -11.57
CA GLN A 57 10.90 16.59 -10.98
C GLN A 57 12.39 16.55 -10.67
N LYS A 58 13.12 16.52 -11.77
CA LYS A 58 14.45 17.10 -11.91
C LYS A 58 14.44 18.50 -11.25
N LYS A 59 15.18 18.65 -10.16
CA LYS A 59 16.14 19.74 -10.07
C LYS A 59 17.46 19.18 -9.58
#